data_AF-A0A2N2ZX48-F1
#
_entry.id   AF-A0A2N2ZX48-F1
#
_cell.length_a   1.000
_cell.length_b   1.000
_cell.length_c   1.000
_cell.angle_alpha   90.00
_cell.angle_beta   90.00
_cell.angle_gamma   90.00
#
_symmetry.space_group_name_H-M   'P 1'
#
loop_
_entity.id
_entity.type
_entity.pdbx_description
1 polymer ?
#
loop_
_entity_poly.entity_id
_entity_poly.type
_entity_poly.pdbx_seq_one_letter_code
_entity_poly.pdbx_strand_id
1 'polypeptide(L)'
;MKKITLGLIAIFFILSANSVSASHIPGANITYTCNPNNPLQYTFTLTLFRVCPGFHPATMTAGNFNISNTCGLTNPIIPTFTQVGTPVDVNQLCPVLISNCSGGPASQPGIWMYTYQATITFPANCNSWMINFDLCCRDASTNTNGGASNNVYVETQLNTLTAPCNNSPTVTSAPIPYMCAGQTSTYCVTSADVDGDSLYYALVSPQGGTGVPITHPAPYSVTSPLQNTTFDPTTGCLTFNQPTTGNFVVTIQIQSYDAFGNLIGYVNHDYQIMVLNCSNIPPAPPTGGITNFSGSASLNGNTIDMCIGDNVCFDVVFNDINTTDSLFVTQNGTTLLPGATFTQTGSNPVTGTFCWVGTGGFSGSVVTFVAQDNACPISGQSAFAVNFNIGTG
;
A
#
# COMPACT_ATOMS: atom_id res chain seq x y z
N MET A 1 16.73 -61.21 -54.32
CA MET A 1 15.58 -60.43 -53.83
C MET A 1 15.65 -60.32 -52.31
N LYS A 2 15.98 -59.12 -51.81
CA LYS A 2 15.34 -58.43 -50.66
C LYS A 2 16.26 -57.26 -50.27
N LYS A 3 15.84 -56.07 -50.69
CA LYS A 3 16.48 -54.79 -50.44
C LYS A 3 16.15 -54.40 -48.99
N ILE A 4 17.15 -54.05 -48.20
CA ILE A 4 16.96 -53.43 -46.88
C ILE A 4 16.91 -51.93 -47.11
N THR A 5 15.70 -51.37 -47.05
CA THR A 5 15.45 -49.92 -47.09
C THR A 5 15.61 -49.36 -45.68
N LEU A 6 16.62 -48.50 -45.49
CA LEU A 6 16.83 -47.72 -44.28
C LEU A 6 15.78 -46.60 -44.25
N GLY A 7 14.78 -46.71 -43.38
CA GLY A 7 13.76 -45.68 -43.18
C GLY A 7 14.28 -44.55 -42.30
N LEU A 8 14.41 -43.34 -42.86
CA LEU A 8 14.63 -42.12 -42.11
C LEU A 8 13.36 -41.78 -41.31
N ILE A 9 13.38 -41.92 -39.99
CA ILE A 9 12.35 -41.38 -39.11
C ILE A 9 12.76 -39.95 -38.77
N ALA A 10 12.17 -38.97 -39.45
CA ALA A 10 12.26 -37.57 -39.09
C ALA A 10 11.28 -37.30 -37.93
N ILE A 11 11.79 -37.21 -36.71
CA ILE A 11 11.03 -36.77 -35.53
C ILE A 11 10.82 -35.26 -35.66
N PHE A 12 9.62 -34.85 -36.07
CA PHE A 12 9.20 -33.46 -36.10
C PHE A 12 8.86 -33.03 -34.67
N PHE A 13 9.83 -32.45 -33.95
CA PHE A 13 9.59 -31.80 -32.67
C PHE A 13 8.76 -30.53 -32.92
N ILE A 14 7.45 -30.62 -32.71
CA ILE A 14 6.55 -29.46 -32.63
C ILE A 14 6.90 -28.74 -31.32
N LEU A 15 7.81 -27.77 -31.42
CA LEU A 15 8.04 -26.77 -30.37
C LEU A 15 6.78 -25.91 -30.28
N SER A 16 5.84 -26.33 -29.43
CA SER A 16 4.79 -25.45 -28.94
C SER A 16 5.48 -24.35 -28.13
N ALA A 17 5.54 -23.14 -28.70
CA ALA A 17 5.94 -21.95 -28.00
C ALA A 17 4.85 -21.59 -26.98
N ASN A 18 4.84 -22.29 -25.85
CA ASN A 18 4.14 -21.80 -24.67
C ASN A 18 4.92 -20.57 -24.20
N SER A 19 4.35 -19.38 -24.43
CA SER A 19 4.85 -18.15 -23.83
C SER A 19 4.70 -18.27 -22.31
N VAL A 20 5.76 -18.69 -21.62
CA VAL A 20 5.86 -18.61 -20.17
C VAL A 20 6.03 -17.13 -19.83
N SER A 21 4.92 -16.40 -19.69
CA SER A 21 4.95 -15.07 -19.10
C SER A 21 4.94 -15.26 -17.59
N ALA A 22 6.10 -15.16 -16.95
CA ALA A 22 6.12 -14.96 -15.51
C ALA A 22 5.39 -13.64 -15.24
N SER A 23 4.42 -13.67 -14.32
CA SER A 23 3.98 -12.43 -13.69
C SER A 23 5.12 -11.94 -12.80
N HIS A 24 5.34 -10.63 -12.72
CA HIS A 24 6.36 -10.02 -11.86
C HIS A 24 5.61 -9.04 -10.97
N ILE A 25 4.97 -9.58 -9.94
CA ILE A 25 4.01 -8.85 -9.10
C ILE A 25 4.77 -8.29 -7.88
N PRO A 26 5.03 -6.96 -7.81
CA PRO A 26 5.75 -6.36 -6.70
C PRO A 26 4.84 -6.06 -5.50
N GLY A 27 3.53 -6.27 -5.61
CA GLY A 27 2.60 -6.08 -4.51
C GLY A 27 1.14 -6.27 -4.90
N ALA A 28 0.28 -6.34 -3.88
CA ALA A 28 -1.17 -6.34 -4.02
C ALA A 28 -1.86 -5.91 -2.71
N ASN A 29 -3.15 -5.65 -2.78
CA ASN A 29 -4.06 -5.65 -1.62
C ASN A 29 -5.50 -5.87 -2.08
N ILE A 30 -6.36 -6.30 -1.16
CA ILE A 30 -7.80 -6.39 -1.37
C ILE A 30 -8.49 -5.48 -0.37
N THR A 31 -9.31 -4.56 -0.87
CA THR A 31 -10.16 -3.68 -0.08
C THR A 31 -11.63 -4.01 -0.36
N TYR A 32 -12.55 -3.52 0.45
CA TYR A 32 -13.99 -3.72 0.25
C TYR A 32 -14.80 -2.47 0.56
N THR A 33 -15.93 -2.35 -0.12
CA THR A 33 -16.95 -1.33 0.16
C THR A 33 -18.31 -1.99 0.33
N CYS A 34 -19.09 -1.58 1.32
CA CYS A 34 -20.44 -2.11 1.52
C CYS A 34 -21.44 -1.46 0.57
N ASN A 35 -22.44 -2.22 0.12
CA ASN A 35 -23.65 -1.65 -0.46
C ASN A 35 -24.63 -1.22 0.65
N PRO A 36 -24.87 0.09 0.88
CA PRO A 36 -25.76 0.56 1.95
C PRO A 36 -27.23 0.12 1.76
N ASN A 37 -27.63 -0.23 0.54
CA ASN A 37 -28.98 -0.74 0.26
C ASN A 37 -29.09 -2.26 0.45
N ASN A 38 -27.97 -2.96 0.63
CA ASN A 38 -27.92 -4.39 0.91
C ASN A 38 -26.69 -4.69 1.80
N PRO A 39 -26.83 -4.67 3.13
CA PRO A 39 -25.70 -4.73 4.07
C PRO A 39 -24.95 -6.08 4.14
N LEU A 40 -25.41 -7.07 3.37
CA LEU A 40 -24.73 -8.35 3.15
C LEU A 40 -23.93 -8.37 1.84
N GLN A 41 -24.01 -7.33 1.01
CA GLN A 41 -23.36 -7.24 -0.28
C GLN A 41 -22.21 -6.25 -0.24
N TYR A 42 -21.05 -6.70 -0.69
CA TYR A 42 -19.81 -5.94 -0.70
C TYR A 42 -19.16 -5.99 -2.07
N THR A 43 -18.57 -4.88 -2.50
CA THR A 43 -17.71 -4.82 -3.68
C THR A 43 -16.26 -4.89 -3.21
N PHE A 44 -15.60 -5.99 -3.55
CA PHE A 44 -14.18 -6.20 -3.30
C PHE A 44 -13.36 -5.62 -4.45
N THR A 45 -12.30 -4.89 -4.10
CA THR A 45 -11.38 -4.26 -5.04
C THR A 45 -9.98 -4.83 -4.82
N LEU A 46 -9.48 -5.59 -5.80
CA LEU A 46 -8.09 -6.01 -5.86
C LEU A 46 -7.27 -4.92 -6.55
N THR A 47 -6.30 -4.35 -5.84
CA THR A 47 -5.22 -3.56 -6.43
C THR A 47 -4.05 -4.49 -6.67
N LEU A 48 -3.59 -4.60 -7.93
CA LEU A 48 -2.51 -5.50 -8.33
C LEU A 48 -1.46 -4.74 -9.12
N PHE A 49 -0.20 -4.92 -8.75
CA PHE A 49 0.92 -4.26 -9.42
C PHE A 49 1.65 -5.20 -10.36
N ARG A 50 2.33 -4.66 -11.37
CA ARG A 50 3.21 -5.43 -12.27
C ARG A 50 4.43 -4.63 -12.69
N VAL A 51 5.61 -5.23 -12.57
CA VAL A 51 6.86 -4.68 -13.11
C VAL A 51 6.84 -4.70 -14.64
N CYS A 52 7.28 -3.62 -15.27
CA CYS A 52 7.39 -3.52 -16.72
C CYS A 52 8.72 -4.12 -17.25
N PRO A 53 8.71 -4.77 -18.44
CA PRO A 53 7.60 -4.90 -19.38
C PRO A 53 6.61 -6.03 -19.03
N GLY A 54 5.36 -5.89 -19.50
CA GLY A 54 4.33 -6.92 -19.42
C GLY A 54 2.97 -6.37 -18.99
N PHE A 55 1.93 -7.22 -19.10
CA PHE A 55 0.56 -6.83 -18.79
C PHE A 55 -0.15 -7.93 -18.00
N HIS A 56 -1.14 -7.54 -17.19
CA HIS A 56 -2.11 -8.48 -16.63
C HIS A 56 -3.33 -8.61 -17.55
N PRO A 57 -4.03 -9.75 -17.51
CA PRO A 57 -5.28 -9.91 -18.25
C PRO A 57 -6.36 -8.96 -17.76
N ALA A 58 -7.37 -8.69 -18.59
CA ALA A 58 -8.53 -7.85 -18.22
C ALA A 58 -9.43 -8.46 -17.14
N THR A 59 -9.23 -9.73 -16.79
CA THR A 59 -9.98 -10.43 -15.74
C THR A 59 -9.06 -11.31 -14.91
N MET A 60 -9.36 -11.43 -13.62
CA MET A 60 -8.75 -12.38 -12.69
C MET A 60 -9.76 -13.48 -12.38
N THR A 61 -9.33 -14.73 -12.58
CA THR A 61 -10.22 -15.89 -12.47
C THR A 61 -10.61 -16.14 -11.02
N ALA A 62 -11.82 -16.65 -10.79
CA ALA A 62 -12.28 -17.01 -9.44
C ALA A 62 -11.35 -18.00 -8.71
N GLY A 63 -10.58 -18.82 -9.46
CA GLY A 63 -9.61 -19.76 -8.89
C GLY A 63 -8.38 -19.11 -8.24
N ASN A 64 -8.17 -17.82 -8.44
CA ASN A 64 -7.13 -17.05 -7.74
C ASN A 64 -7.59 -16.53 -6.38
N PHE A 65 -8.83 -16.80 -5.98
CA PHE A 65 -9.40 -16.29 -4.74
C PHE A 65 -10.00 -17.42 -3.91
N ASN A 66 -10.02 -17.21 -2.59
CA ASN A 66 -10.72 -18.09 -1.68
C ASN A 66 -11.46 -17.28 -0.62
N ILE A 67 -12.63 -17.79 -0.20
CA ILE A 67 -13.41 -17.28 0.93
C ILE A 67 -13.40 -18.32 2.03
N SER A 68 -13.24 -17.86 3.26
CA SER A 68 -13.50 -18.65 4.46
C SER A 68 -14.27 -17.84 5.49
N ASN A 69 -14.87 -18.52 6.46
CA ASN A 69 -15.55 -17.89 7.59
C ASN A 69 -15.45 -18.74 8.84
N THR A 70 -15.58 -18.09 9.99
CA THR A 70 -15.51 -18.74 11.31
C THR A 70 -16.87 -19.16 11.87
N CYS A 71 -17.96 -18.88 11.15
CA CYS A 71 -19.34 -19.16 11.58
C CYS A 71 -19.87 -20.53 11.10
N GLY A 72 -19.11 -21.28 10.32
CA GLY A 72 -19.58 -22.52 9.69
C GLY A 72 -20.65 -22.30 8.61
N LEU A 73 -20.73 -21.09 8.05
CA LEU A 73 -21.65 -20.75 6.97
C LEU A 73 -21.12 -21.30 5.63
N THR A 74 -22.03 -21.57 4.69
CA THR A 74 -21.63 -21.88 3.32
C THR A 74 -20.98 -20.66 2.68
N ASN A 75 -19.77 -20.82 2.14
CA ASN A 75 -19.10 -19.72 1.44
C ASN A 75 -19.84 -19.35 0.15
N PRO A 76 -20.02 -18.06 -0.16
CA PRO A 76 -20.62 -17.63 -1.40
C PRO A 76 -19.73 -18.01 -2.61
N ILE A 77 -20.34 -18.09 -3.78
CA ILE A 77 -19.60 -18.30 -5.04
C ILE A 77 -18.81 -17.04 -5.35
N ILE A 78 -17.51 -17.19 -5.57
CA ILE A 78 -16.64 -16.08 -5.99
C ILE A 78 -16.81 -15.86 -7.50
N PRO A 79 -17.21 -14.65 -7.94
CA PRO A 79 -17.27 -14.34 -9.36
C PRO A 79 -15.86 -14.03 -9.89
N THR A 80 -15.75 -13.93 -11.22
CA THR A 80 -14.55 -13.38 -11.87
C THR A 80 -14.39 -11.91 -11.50
N PHE A 81 -13.19 -11.51 -11.08
CA PHE A 81 -12.83 -10.12 -10.84
C PHE A 81 -12.51 -9.45 -12.18
N THR A 82 -13.21 -8.37 -12.51
CA THR A 82 -13.08 -7.67 -13.80
C THR A 82 -12.32 -6.37 -13.63
N GLN A 83 -11.42 -6.07 -14.55
CA GLN A 83 -10.66 -4.82 -14.51
C GLN A 83 -11.60 -3.61 -14.61
N VAL A 84 -11.36 -2.61 -13.79
CA VAL A 84 -12.04 -1.31 -13.82
C VAL A 84 -11.05 -0.24 -14.24
N GLY A 85 -11.45 0.58 -15.21
CA GLY A 85 -10.56 1.58 -15.81
C GLY A 85 -9.42 0.97 -16.63
N THR A 86 -8.43 1.80 -16.94
CA THR A 86 -7.19 1.41 -17.62
C THR A 86 -6.06 1.24 -16.60
N PRO A 87 -5.05 0.39 -16.85
CA PRO A 87 -3.89 0.33 -15.95
C PRO A 87 -3.17 1.68 -15.95
N VAL A 88 -2.61 2.06 -14.80
CA VAL A 88 -1.91 3.34 -14.60
C VAL A 88 -0.44 3.07 -14.35
N ASP A 89 0.43 3.83 -15.01
CA ASP A 89 1.87 3.80 -14.74
C ASP A 89 2.15 4.65 -13.50
N VAL A 90 2.47 4.00 -12.38
CA VAL A 90 2.65 4.62 -11.06
C VAL A 90 4.12 4.89 -10.72
N ASN A 91 4.96 5.07 -11.74
CA ASN A 91 6.36 5.43 -11.55
C ASN A 91 6.52 6.76 -10.80
N GLN A 92 7.64 6.89 -10.08
CA GLN A 92 8.02 8.10 -9.34
C GLN A 92 9.19 8.83 -10.01
N LEU A 93 9.32 8.69 -11.33
CA LEU A 93 10.30 9.44 -12.09
C LEU A 93 9.85 10.91 -12.20
N CYS A 94 10.81 11.82 -12.37
CA CYS A 94 10.49 13.19 -12.72
C CYS A 94 9.57 13.27 -13.97
N PRO A 95 8.64 14.24 -14.05
CA PRO A 95 7.69 14.37 -15.17
C PRO A 95 8.31 14.49 -16.56
N VAL A 96 9.61 14.84 -16.65
CA VAL A 96 10.36 14.95 -17.92
C VAL A 96 10.90 13.60 -18.43
N LEU A 97 10.81 12.55 -17.62
CA LEU A 97 11.28 11.21 -17.95
C LEU A 97 10.10 10.31 -18.34
N ILE A 98 10.38 9.23 -19.06
CA ILE A 98 9.38 8.28 -19.54
C ILE A 98 9.74 6.91 -18.99
N SER A 99 8.88 6.29 -18.20
CA SER A 99 9.17 4.96 -17.67
C SER A 99 9.23 3.90 -18.78
N ASN A 100 9.83 2.76 -18.49
CA ASN A 100 9.84 1.60 -19.38
C ASN A 100 8.45 0.97 -19.60
N CYS A 101 7.43 1.30 -18.81
CA CYS A 101 6.03 0.95 -19.11
C CYS A 101 5.50 1.72 -20.31
N SER A 102 5.95 2.98 -20.46
CA SER A 102 5.46 3.96 -21.43
C SER A 102 6.43 4.17 -22.61
N GLY A 103 7.33 3.21 -22.85
CA GLY A 103 8.26 3.22 -23.99
C GLY A 103 9.63 3.85 -23.71
N GLY A 104 9.93 4.20 -22.47
CA GLY A 104 11.26 4.65 -22.05
C GLY A 104 12.29 3.52 -21.89
N PRO A 105 13.54 3.87 -21.55
CA PRO A 105 14.62 2.89 -21.39
C PRO A 105 14.43 2.03 -20.15
N ALA A 106 14.99 0.81 -20.14
CA ALA A 106 14.93 -0.11 -19.00
C ALA A 106 15.55 0.45 -17.70
N SER A 107 16.39 1.48 -17.79
CA SER A 107 16.95 2.19 -16.64
C SER A 107 15.98 3.17 -15.96
N GLN A 108 14.81 3.41 -16.56
CA GLN A 108 13.72 4.24 -16.03
C GLN A 108 12.59 3.30 -15.61
N PRO A 109 12.63 2.73 -14.38
CA PRO A 109 11.68 1.70 -13.97
C PRO A 109 10.27 2.26 -13.92
N GLY A 110 9.32 1.50 -14.43
CA GLY A 110 7.89 1.73 -14.33
C GLY A 110 7.17 0.52 -13.77
N ILE A 111 6.03 0.77 -13.14
CA ILE A 111 5.14 -0.21 -12.56
C ILE A 111 3.72 0.06 -13.05
N TRP A 112 3.05 -0.95 -13.58
CA TRP A 112 1.62 -0.87 -13.83
C TRP A 112 0.84 -1.15 -12.54
N MET A 113 -0.16 -0.32 -12.27
CA MET A 113 -1.21 -0.57 -11.29
C MET A 113 -2.50 -0.93 -12.02
N TYR A 114 -3.08 -2.07 -11.64
CA TYR A 114 -4.38 -2.54 -12.11
C TYR A 114 -5.38 -2.56 -10.96
N THR A 115 -6.64 -2.28 -11.28
CA THR A 115 -7.76 -2.35 -10.34
C THR A 115 -8.77 -3.35 -10.88
N TYR A 116 -9.11 -4.36 -10.08
CA TYR A 116 -10.15 -5.34 -10.42
C TYR A 116 -11.24 -5.35 -9.37
N GLN A 117 -12.49 -5.50 -9.79
CA GLN A 117 -13.62 -5.53 -8.89
C GLN A 117 -14.51 -6.75 -9.09
N ALA A 118 -15.12 -7.17 -7.98
CA ALA A 118 -16.17 -8.17 -7.93
C ALA A 118 -17.13 -7.86 -6.78
N THR A 119 -18.41 -8.09 -7.00
CA THR A 119 -19.43 -7.97 -5.95
C THR A 119 -19.79 -9.34 -5.41
N ILE A 120 -19.74 -9.50 -4.09
CA ILE A 120 -20.02 -10.74 -3.38
C ILE A 120 -21.12 -10.47 -2.36
N THR A 121 -22.09 -11.38 -2.28
CA THR A 121 -23.18 -11.30 -1.29
C THR A 121 -23.03 -12.44 -0.29
N PHE A 122 -22.82 -12.10 0.97
CA PHE A 122 -22.72 -13.08 2.05
C PHE A 122 -24.10 -13.61 2.44
N PRO A 123 -24.21 -14.88 2.87
CA PRO A 123 -25.49 -15.46 3.27
C PRO A 123 -26.01 -14.91 4.61
N ALA A 124 -25.12 -14.43 5.48
CA ALA A 124 -25.43 -13.84 6.78
C ALA A 124 -24.22 -13.06 7.32
N ASN A 125 -24.43 -12.31 8.39
CA ASN A 125 -23.33 -11.71 9.14
C ASN A 125 -22.48 -12.78 9.84
N CYS A 126 -21.18 -12.50 9.99
CA CYS A 126 -20.25 -13.38 10.67
C CYS A 126 -19.19 -12.58 11.44
N ASN A 127 -18.62 -13.19 12.49
CA ASN A 127 -17.52 -12.61 13.26
C ASN A 127 -16.23 -12.49 12.45
N SER A 128 -16.05 -13.32 11.41
CA SER A 128 -14.99 -13.12 10.42
C SER A 128 -15.36 -13.79 9.11
N TRP A 129 -15.45 -12.97 8.07
CA TRP A 129 -15.29 -13.37 6.68
C TRP A 129 -13.87 -13.02 6.26
N MET A 130 -13.19 -13.94 5.57
CA MET A 130 -11.86 -13.70 4.99
C MET A 130 -11.94 -13.92 3.49
N ILE A 131 -11.32 -13.00 2.74
CA ILE A 131 -11.07 -13.14 1.31
C ILE A 131 -9.57 -13.03 1.07
N ASN A 132 -9.02 -13.99 0.35
CA ASN A 132 -7.63 -13.93 -0.10
C ASN A 132 -7.51 -13.99 -1.63
N PHE A 133 -6.39 -13.48 -2.12
CA PHE A 133 -5.92 -13.59 -3.48
C PHE A 133 -4.57 -14.31 -3.46
N ASP A 134 -4.42 -15.30 -4.33
CA ASP A 134 -3.21 -16.10 -4.51
C ASP A 134 -2.90 -16.24 -6.01
N LEU A 135 -1.79 -15.63 -6.43
CA LEU A 135 -1.32 -15.72 -7.80
C LEU A 135 0.19 -15.90 -7.86
N CYS A 136 0.63 -16.84 -8.70
CA CYS A 136 2.05 -17.02 -8.95
C CYS A 136 2.71 -15.75 -9.46
N CYS A 137 3.96 -15.72 -9.03
CA CYS A 137 5.08 -15.07 -9.63
C CYS A 137 5.16 -13.62 -9.12
N ARG A 138 5.51 -13.55 -7.84
CA ARG A 138 5.98 -12.35 -7.16
C ARG A 138 7.24 -11.85 -7.86
N ASP A 139 7.44 -10.55 -7.87
CA ASP A 139 8.69 -9.99 -8.35
C ASP A 139 9.87 -10.39 -7.44
N ALA A 140 11.06 -10.53 -8.02
CA ALA A 140 12.25 -10.89 -7.27
C ALA A 140 12.53 -9.85 -6.16
N SER A 141 12.92 -10.30 -4.97
CA SER A 141 13.32 -9.40 -3.89
C SER A 141 14.56 -9.89 -3.15
N THR A 142 15.22 -8.94 -2.49
CA THR A 142 16.47 -9.17 -1.75
C THR A 142 16.21 -9.72 -0.35
N ASN A 143 15.03 -9.46 0.21
CA ASN A 143 14.70 -9.72 1.60
C ASN A 143 13.70 -10.87 1.80
N THR A 144 13.38 -11.67 0.79
CA THR A 144 12.53 -12.86 0.95
C THR A 144 13.19 -14.11 0.41
N ASN A 145 13.00 -15.25 1.08
CA ASN A 145 13.44 -16.55 0.59
C ASN A 145 12.48 -17.07 -0.49
N GLY A 146 12.99 -17.84 -1.46
CA GLY A 146 12.19 -18.41 -2.56
C GLY A 146 12.09 -17.53 -3.82
N GLY A 147 12.46 -16.25 -3.74
CA GLY A 147 12.62 -15.36 -4.90
C GLY A 147 11.36 -15.22 -5.77
N ALA A 148 11.56 -15.05 -7.08
CA ALA A 148 10.49 -14.72 -8.05
C ALA A 148 9.51 -15.86 -8.35
N SER A 149 9.73 -17.06 -7.80
CA SER A 149 8.78 -18.18 -7.92
C SER A 149 7.74 -18.21 -6.79
N ASN A 150 7.87 -17.33 -5.78
CA ASN A 150 6.84 -17.19 -4.78
C ASN A 150 5.54 -16.67 -5.39
N ASN A 151 4.42 -17.00 -4.77
CA ASN A 151 3.16 -16.35 -5.08
C ASN A 151 3.08 -15.02 -4.34
N VAL A 152 2.29 -14.10 -4.88
CA VAL A 152 1.74 -12.99 -4.08
C VAL A 152 0.45 -13.50 -3.46
N TYR A 153 0.42 -13.48 -2.12
CA TYR A 153 -0.75 -13.79 -1.33
C TYR A 153 -1.10 -12.59 -0.48
N VAL A 154 -2.33 -12.09 -0.63
CA VAL A 154 -2.88 -11.03 0.22
C VAL A 154 -4.27 -11.43 0.69
N GLU A 155 -4.59 -11.06 1.90
CA GLU A 155 -5.89 -11.34 2.51
C GLU A 155 -6.46 -10.09 3.17
N THR A 156 -7.78 -10.06 3.23
CA THR A 156 -8.53 -9.10 4.01
C THR A 156 -9.57 -9.84 4.82
N GLN A 157 -9.80 -9.36 6.04
CA GLN A 157 -10.84 -9.85 6.93
C GLN A 157 -11.84 -8.74 7.19
N LEU A 158 -13.12 -9.12 7.28
CA LEU A 158 -14.19 -8.26 7.75
C LEU A 158 -15.06 -8.97 8.79
N ASN A 159 -15.43 -8.23 9.83
CA ASN A 159 -16.33 -8.67 10.90
C ASN A 159 -17.67 -7.95 10.76
N THR A 160 -18.59 -8.60 10.05
CA THR A 160 -19.91 -8.04 9.74
C THR A 160 -20.91 -8.16 10.89
N LEU A 161 -20.52 -8.78 12.02
CA LEU A 161 -21.28 -8.72 13.27
C LEU A 161 -20.90 -7.49 14.11
N THR A 162 -19.61 -7.16 14.20
CA THR A 162 -19.12 -5.97 14.93
C THR A 162 -19.52 -4.69 14.22
N ALA A 163 -19.25 -4.60 12.91
CA ALA A 163 -19.62 -3.44 12.11
C ALA A 163 -20.36 -3.88 10.84
N PRO A 164 -21.69 -4.09 10.94
CA PRO A 164 -22.50 -4.38 9.76
C PRO A 164 -22.40 -3.25 8.75
N CYS A 165 -22.07 -3.60 7.50
CA CYS A 165 -21.97 -2.66 6.38
C CYS A 165 -20.91 -1.57 6.53
N ASN A 166 -19.75 -1.92 7.07
CA ASN A 166 -18.58 -1.06 7.13
C ASN A 166 -17.68 -1.28 5.88
N ASN A 167 -16.86 -0.29 5.52
CA ASN A 167 -15.88 -0.35 4.44
C ASN A 167 -14.50 -0.77 4.99
N SER A 168 -13.58 -1.20 4.14
CA SER A 168 -12.19 -1.39 4.58
C SER A 168 -11.44 -0.07 4.53
N PRO A 169 -10.36 0.09 5.31
CA PRO A 169 -9.38 1.13 5.00
C PRO A 169 -8.83 0.93 3.58
N THR A 170 -8.51 2.04 2.91
CA THR A 170 -7.93 2.05 1.57
C THR A 170 -6.57 2.72 1.61
N VAL A 171 -5.58 2.16 0.90
CA VAL A 171 -4.23 2.76 0.84
C VAL A 171 -4.21 3.86 -0.21
N THR A 172 -3.77 5.05 0.21
CA THR A 172 -3.69 6.26 -0.63
C THR A 172 -2.27 6.77 -0.81
N SER A 173 -1.27 6.17 -0.14
CA SER A 173 0.14 6.49 -0.38
C SER A 173 0.56 6.10 -1.80
N ALA A 174 1.62 6.74 -2.29
CA ALA A 174 2.22 6.35 -3.56
C ALA A 174 2.64 4.88 -3.50
N PRO A 175 2.18 4.03 -4.45
CA PRO A 175 2.50 2.62 -4.43
C PRO A 175 3.94 2.37 -4.89
N ILE A 176 4.56 1.31 -4.38
CA ILE A 176 5.91 0.84 -4.74
C ILE A 176 6.96 1.98 -4.69
N PRO A 177 7.31 2.53 -3.51
CA PRO A 177 8.17 3.70 -3.38
C PRO A 177 9.60 3.50 -3.92
N TYR A 178 10.16 4.55 -4.54
CA TYR A 178 11.53 4.60 -5.07
C TYR A 178 12.39 5.37 -4.07
N MET A 179 13.47 4.74 -3.60
CA MET A 179 14.29 5.27 -2.51
C MET A 179 15.77 5.19 -2.85
N CYS A 180 16.58 6.17 -2.47
CA CYS A 180 18.02 6.13 -2.73
C CYS A 180 18.75 5.26 -1.71
N ALA A 181 19.68 4.43 -2.21
CA ALA A 181 20.53 3.61 -1.36
C ALA A 181 21.40 4.46 -0.41
N GLY A 182 21.52 4.03 0.85
CA GLY A 182 22.39 4.62 1.86
C GLY A 182 21.84 5.88 2.51
N GLN A 183 20.58 6.24 2.24
CA GLN A 183 19.95 7.44 2.78
C GLN A 183 18.77 7.08 3.68
N THR A 184 18.56 7.93 4.69
CA THR A 184 17.43 7.74 5.61
C THR A 184 16.17 8.27 4.97
N SER A 185 15.18 7.40 4.81
CA SER A 185 13.87 7.74 4.24
C SER A 185 12.76 7.31 5.18
N THR A 186 11.66 8.05 5.19
CA THR A 186 10.43 7.68 5.89
C THR A 186 9.30 7.54 4.88
N TYR A 187 8.72 6.35 4.81
CA TYR A 187 7.55 6.05 4.00
C TYR A 187 6.40 5.63 4.91
N CYS A 188 5.26 6.31 4.82
CA CYS A 188 4.07 5.95 5.57
C CYS A 188 3.05 5.30 4.64
N VAL A 189 2.43 4.21 5.07
CA VAL A 189 1.26 3.62 4.40
C VAL A 189 0.04 4.48 4.70
N THR A 190 -0.01 5.66 4.07
CA THR A 190 -1.14 6.57 4.16
C THR A 190 -2.40 5.82 3.79
N SER A 191 -3.33 5.75 4.74
CA SER A 191 -4.57 5.00 4.59
C SER A 191 -5.76 5.88 4.93
N ALA A 192 -6.88 5.61 4.28
CA ALA A 192 -8.13 6.33 4.41
C ALA A 192 -9.22 5.35 4.85
N ASP A 193 -9.89 5.66 5.96
CA ASP A 193 -11.10 4.99 6.39
C ASP A 193 -12.28 5.97 6.24
N VAL A 194 -13.26 5.60 5.41
CA VAL A 194 -14.38 6.49 5.07
C VAL A 194 -15.47 6.49 6.14
N ASP A 195 -15.50 5.46 6.98
CA ASP A 195 -16.42 5.34 8.11
C ASP A 195 -15.86 6.00 9.37
N GLY A 196 -14.63 6.52 9.29
CA GLY A 196 -13.97 7.25 10.37
C GLY A 196 -13.46 6.35 11.47
N ASP A 197 -13.19 5.08 11.17
CA ASP A 197 -12.65 4.13 12.14
C ASP A 197 -11.18 4.39 12.47
N SER A 198 -10.78 3.99 13.67
CA SER A 198 -9.39 4.13 14.12
C SER A 198 -8.51 3.09 13.44
N LEU A 199 -7.38 3.53 12.86
CA LEU A 199 -6.45 2.66 12.14
C LEU A 199 -5.20 2.37 12.96
N TYR A 200 -4.80 1.10 12.96
CA TYR A 200 -3.54 0.63 13.54
C TYR A 200 -2.80 -0.25 12.53
N TYR A 201 -1.48 -0.27 12.65
CA TYR A 201 -0.61 -0.87 11.66
C TYR A 201 0.32 -1.89 12.31
N ALA A 202 0.48 -3.05 11.67
CA ALA A 202 1.40 -4.08 12.11
C ALA A 202 2.25 -4.59 10.95
N LEU A 203 3.56 -4.69 11.16
CA LEU A 203 4.43 -5.45 10.26
C LEU A 203 4.13 -6.94 10.41
N VAL A 204 3.79 -7.58 9.29
CA VAL A 204 3.49 -9.01 9.23
C VAL A 204 4.36 -9.68 8.18
N SER A 205 4.54 -10.99 8.28
CA SER A 205 5.27 -11.73 7.26
C SER A 205 4.55 -11.62 5.91
N PRO A 206 5.26 -11.36 4.79
CA PRO A 206 4.68 -11.57 3.47
C PRO A 206 4.29 -13.04 3.35
N GLN A 207 3.16 -13.29 2.71
CA GLN A 207 2.66 -14.64 2.49
C GLN A 207 2.96 -15.07 1.04
N GLY A 208 3.24 -16.36 0.89
CA GLY A 208 3.37 -17.06 -0.38
C GLY A 208 2.17 -17.95 -0.64
N GLY A 209 2.33 -18.89 -1.56
CA GLY A 209 1.23 -19.76 -2.00
C GLY A 209 0.54 -20.44 -0.82
N THR A 210 -0.79 -20.55 -0.88
CA THR A 210 -1.65 -21.10 0.17
C THR A 210 -1.56 -20.38 1.52
N GLY A 211 -1.11 -19.13 1.54
CA GLY A 211 -1.02 -18.29 2.75
C GLY A 211 0.17 -18.61 3.65
N VAL A 212 1.14 -19.41 3.17
CA VAL A 212 2.31 -19.79 3.96
C VAL A 212 3.24 -18.57 4.14
N PRO A 213 3.61 -18.19 5.39
CA PRO A 213 4.53 -17.09 5.63
C PRO A 213 5.89 -17.31 4.95
N ILE A 214 6.37 -16.32 4.21
CA ILE A 214 7.68 -16.32 3.59
C ILE A 214 8.70 -15.83 4.62
N THR A 215 9.73 -16.64 4.83
CA THR A 215 10.86 -16.30 5.70
C THR A 215 11.78 -15.28 5.04
N HIS A 216 12.44 -14.46 5.86
CA HIS A 216 13.45 -13.50 5.41
C HIS A 216 14.86 -14.10 5.58
N PRO A 217 15.79 -13.90 4.61
CA PRO A 217 17.20 -14.19 4.81
C PRO A 217 17.84 -13.12 5.71
N ALA A 218 18.84 -13.51 6.50
CA ALA A 218 19.62 -12.55 7.29
C ALA A 218 20.28 -11.48 6.40
N PRO A 219 20.33 -10.21 6.82
CA PRO A 219 19.97 -9.68 8.15
C PRO A 219 18.48 -9.29 8.29
N TYR A 220 17.64 -9.54 7.29
CA TYR A 220 16.26 -9.06 7.27
C TYR A 220 15.33 -9.91 8.14
N SER A 221 14.26 -9.28 8.60
CA SER A 221 13.19 -9.93 9.36
C SER A 221 11.87 -9.19 9.14
N VAL A 222 10.76 -9.73 9.65
CA VAL A 222 9.44 -9.07 9.57
C VAL A 222 9.46 -7.67 10.19
N THR A 223 10.14 -7.51 11.32
CA THR A 223 10.24 -6.23 12.04
C THR A 223 11.39 -5.35 11.55
N SER A 224 12.22 -5.85 10.63
CA SER A 224 13.29 -5.10 9.96
C SER A 224 13.42 -5.58 8.51
N PRO A 225 12.41 -5.30 7.66
CA PRO A 225 12.40 -5.74 6.26
C PRO A 225 13.45 -5.02 5.41
N LEU A 226 13.94 -3.87 5.88
CA LEU A 226 15.13 -3.18 5.40
C LEU A 226 16.13 -3.01 6.57
N GLN A 227 17.31 -2.45 6.30
CA GLN A 227 18.30 -2.13 7.34
C GLN A 227 17.95 -0.82 8.07
N ASN A 228 18.35 -0.75 9.34
CA ASN A 228 18.13 0.40 10.22
C ASN A 228 16.66 0.82 10.29
N THR A 229 15.76 -0.16 10.30
CA THR A 229 14.32 0.08 10.26
C THR A 229 13.77 0.45 11.62
N THR A 230 12.92 1.48 11.64
CA THR A 230 11.99 1.81 12.74
C THR A 230 10.58 1.88 12.17
N PHE A 231 9.61 1.35 12.89
CA PHE A 231 8.21 1.32 12.47
C PHE A 231 7.33 1.91 13.57
N ASP A 232 6.45 2.82 13.19
CA ASP A 232 5.43 3.38 14.06
C ASP A 232 4.08 2.68 13.79
N PRO A 233 3.58 1.86 14.73
CA PRO A 233 2.34 1.11 14.55
C PRO A 233 1.07 1.99 14.62
N THR A 234 1.17 3.24 15.06
CA THR A 234 0.04 4.16 15.12
C THR A 234 -0.17 4.93 13.81
N THR A 235 0.92 5.18 13.07
CA THR A 235 0.88 5.96 11.83
C THR A 235 1.17 5.16 10.57
N GLY A 236 1.69 3.93 10.72
CA GLY A 236 2.11 3.11 9.59
C GLY A 236 3.38 3.63 8.90
N CYS A 237 4.13 4.52 9.57
CA CYS A 237 5.38 5.07 9.06
C CYS A 237 6.55 4.11 9.29
N LEU A 238 7.28 3.83 8.22
CA LEU A 238 8.49 3.03 8.19
C LEU A 238 9.69 3.94 7.85
N THR A 239 10.57 4.16 8.82
CA THR A 239 11.85 4.84 8.62
C THR A 239 12.95 3.81 8.45
N PHE A 240 13.82 3.96 7.46
CA PHE A 240 14.91 3.01 7.21
C PHE A 240 16.10 3.69 6.52
N ASN A 241 17.26 3.02 6.53
CA ASN A 241 18.42 3.39 5.75
C ASN A 241 19.03 2.12 5.16
N GLN A 242 18.68 1.83 3.91
CA GLN A 242 19.11 0.62 3.21
C GLN A 242 20.31 0.94 2.31
N PRO A 243 21.52 0.40 2.58
CA PRO A 243 22.74 0.78 1.86
C PRO A 243 22.90 0.11 0.50
N THR A 244 22.13 -0.94 0.22
CA THR A 244 22.24 -1.71 -1.04
C THR A 244 21.01 -1.51 -1.90
N THR A 245 21.22 -1.42 -3.21
CA THR A 245 20.13 -1.40 -4.19
C THR A 245 19.40 -2.74 -4.26
N GLY A 246 18.12 -2.71 -4.61
CA GLY A 246 17.30 -3.89 -4.82
C GLY A 246 15.84 -3.65 -4.46
N ASN A 247 15.02 -4.68 -4.64
CA ASN A 247 13.61 -4.65 -4.26
C ASN A 247 13.45 -5.31 -2.88
N PHE A 248 12.68 -4.69 -2.00
CA PHE A 248 12.47 -5.12 -0.62
C PHE A 248 10.98 -5.23 -0.33
N VAL A 249 10.49 -6.43 -0.07
CA VAL A 249 9.09 -6.68 0.26
C VAL A 249 8.79 -6.21 1.68
N VAL A 250 7.70 -5.49 1.84
CA VAL A 250 7.14 -5.09 3.12
C VAL A 250 5.66 -5.46 3.08
N THR A 251 5.16 -6.07 4.15
CA THR A 251 3.73 -6.34 4.32
C THR A 251 3.27 -5.69 5.60
N ILE A 252 2.34 -4.74 5.46
CA ILE A 252 1.71 -4.05 6.59
C ILE A 252 0.25 -4.47 6.64
N GLN A 253 -0.17 -5.01 7.79
CA GLN A 253 -1.56 -5.21 8.09
C GLN A 253 -2.14 -3.91 8.64
N ILE A 254 -3.15 -3.38 7.96
CA ILE A 254 -3.89 -2.18 8.35
C ILE A 254 -5.17 -2.66 9.01
N GLN A 255 -5.30 -2.42 10.32
CA GLN A 255 -6.41 -2.86 11.15
C GLN A 255 -7.34 -1.68 11.41
N SER A 256 -8.65 -1.90 11.27
CA SER A 256 -9.69 -0.93 11.59
C SER A 256 -10.44 -1.33 12.86
N TYR A 257 -10.66 -0.38 13.76
CA TYR A 257 -11.33 -0.56 15.05
C TYR A 257 -12.46 0.46 15.22
N ASP A 258 -13.56 0.00 15.81
CA ASP A 258 -14.66 0.89 16.19
C ASP A 258 -14.26 1.80 17.37
N ALA A 259 -15.14 2.77 17.69
CA ALA A 259 -14.93 3.69 18.81
C ALA A 259 -14.85 3.01 20.19
N PHE A 260 -15.21 1.72 20.31
CA PHE A 260 -15.11 0.94 21.55
C PHE A 260 -13.87 0.03 21.58
N GLY A 261 -13.02 0.07 20.54
CA GLY A 261 -11.82 -0.73 20.43
C GLY A 261 -12.05 -2.16 19.96
N ASN A 262 -13.21 -2.49 19.37
CA ASN A 262 -13.43 -3.79 18.76
C ASN A 262 -12.87 -3.82 17.34
N LEU A 263 -12.19 -4.90 16.97
CA LEU A 263 -11.68 -5.09 15.61
C LEU A 263 -12.83 -5.26 14.62
N ILE A 264 -12.86 -4.38 13.62
CA ILE A 264 -13.80 -4.41 12.49
C ILE A 264 -13.25 -5.29 11.37
N GLY A 265 -11.96 -5.18 11.09
CA GLY A 265 -11.36 -5.89 9.97
C GLY A 265 -9.91 -5.50 9.76
N TYR A 266 -9.29 -6.11 8.76
CA TYR A 266 -7.96 -5.73 8.33
C TYR A 266 -7.73 -5.92 6.84
N VAL A 267 -6.76 -5.20 6.30
CA VAL A 267 -6.23 -5.35 4.95
C VAL A 267 -4.74 -5.63 5.04
N ASN A 268 -4.26 -6.73 4.46
CA ASN A 268 -2.83 -6.93 4.26
C ASN A 268 -2.39 -6.17 3.00
N HIS A 269 -1.62 -5.10 3.19
CA HIS A 269 -0.98 -4.34 2.12
C HIS A 269 0.44 -4.88 1.90
N ASP A 270 0.60 -5.67 0.84
CA ASP A 270 1.87 -6.25 0.41
C ASP A 270 2.44 -5.43 -0.73
N TYR A 271 3.67 -4.93 -0.56
CA TYR A 271 4.30 -4.05 -1.53
C TYR A 271 5.83 -4.19 -1.49
N GLN A 272 6.50 -3.66 -2.51
CA GLN A 272 7.95 -3.55 -2.55
C GLN A 272 8.39 -2.10 -2.42
N ILE A 273 9.51 -1.89 -1.74
CA ILE A 273 10.30 -0.67 -1.82
C ILE A 273 11.43 -0.93 -2.82
N MET A 274 11.53 -0.09 -3.84
CA MET A 274 12.63 -0.13 -4.81
C MET A 274 13.75 0.79 -4.37
N VAL A 275 14.85 0.20 -3.91
CA VAL A 275 16.05 0.95 -3.52
C VAL A 275 16.97 1.06 -4.74
N LEU A 276 17.14 2.28 -5.23
CA LEU A 276 17.83 2.61 -6.46
C LEU A 276 19.19 3.25 -6.17
N ASN A 277 20.09 3.17 -7.15
CA ASN A 277 21.33 3.93 -7.10
C ASN A 277 21.05 5.38 -7.53
N CYS A 278 20.96 6.28 -6.57
CA CYS A 278 20.80 7.71 -6.80
C CYS A 278 21.55 8.52 -5.74
N SER A 279 21.81 9.79 -6.07
CA SER A 279 22.62 10.70 -5.25
C SER A 279 21.83 11.82 -4.59
N ASN A 280 20.55 11.97 -4.93
CA ASN A 280 19.70 12.99 -4.34
C ASN A 280 19.44 12.64 -2.87
N ILE A 281 19.49 13.61 -1.95
CA ILE A 281 19.19 13.41 -0.53
C ILE A 281 17.72 13.81 -0.33
N PRO A 282 16.86 12.97 0.25
CA PRO A 282 15.47 13.34 0.47
C PRO A 282 15.33 14.42 1.55
N PRO A 283 14.23 15.17 1.53
CA PRO A 283 13.88 16.08 2.61
C PRO A 283 13.82 15.35 3.95
N ALA A 284 14.26 15.98 5.03
CA ALA A 284 14.10 15.46 6.37
C ALA A 284 12.69 15.76 6.90
N PRO A 285 12.05 14.79 7.60
CA PRO A 285 10.77 15.03 8.26
C PRO A 285 10.96 15.94 9.50
N PRO A 286 9.88 16.56 10.02
CA PRO A 286 9.94 17.39 11.23
C PRO A 286 10.60 16.66 12.41
N THR A 287 11.80 17.11 12.81
CA THR A 287 12.63 16.42 13.83
C THR A 287 12.08 16.56 15.25
N GLY A 288 11.18 17.51 15.50
CA GLY A 288 10.54 17.77 16.79
C GLY A 288 9.03 17.52 16.83
N GLY A 289 8.48 16.91 15.78
CA GLY A 289 7.03 16.78 15.61
C GLY A 289 6.39 18.05 15.01
N ILE A 290 5.12 18.27 15.32
CA ILE A 290 4.38 19.46 14.89
C ILE A 290 4.79 20.70 15.70
N THR A 291 4.66 21.88 15.10
CA THR A 291 4.98 23.18 15.71
C THR A 291 3.79 24.12 15.64
N ASN A 292 3.85 25.28 16.31
CA ASN A 292 2.77 26.29 16.32
C ASN A 292 1.37 25.72 16.62
N PHE A 293 1.32 24.71 17.49
CA PHE A 293 0.07 24.07 17.90
C PHE A 293 -0.82 25.07 18.66
N SER A 294 -2.08 25.17 18.25
CA SER A 294 -3.08 26.05 18.87
C SER A 294 -4.48 25.47 18.72
N GLY A 295 -5.41 25.95 19.55
CA GLY A 295 -6.80 25.51 19.58
C GLY A 295 -7.20 24.94 20.93
N SER A 296 -8.30 24.18 20.97
CA SER A 296 -8.82 23.55 22.20
C SER A 296 -8.46 22.07 22.33
N ALA A 297 -7.97 21.45 21.25
CA ALA A 297 -7.47 20.08 21.27
C ALA A 297 -6.22 19.92 22.16
N SER A 298 -5.91 18.68 22.52
CA SER A 298 -4.71 18.33 23.26
C SER A 298 -3.69 17.59 22.39
N LEU A 299 -2.41 17.78 22.68
CA LEU A 299 -1.29 17.20 21.92
C LEU A 299 -0.47 16.27 22.81
N ASN A 300 -0.28 15.02 22.36
CA ASN A 300 0.60 14.04 22.95
C ASN A 300 1.55 13.47 21.89
N GLY A 301 2.76 14.04 21.79
CA GLY A 301 3.70 13.72 20.73
C GLY A 301 3.15 14.11 19.36
N ASN A 302 2.87 13.12 18.52
CA ASN A 302 2.27 13.26 17.18
C ASN A 302 0.77 12.92 17.16
N THR A 303 0.17 12.70 18.33
CA THR A 303 -1.26 12.39 18.47
C THR A 303 -2.01 13.60 18.99
N ILE A 304 -3.08 13.97 18.29
CA ILE A 304 -4.02 15.02 18.66
C ILE A 304 -5.27 14.35 19.21
N ASP A 305 -5.51 14.52 20.51
CA ASP A 305 -6.76 14.07 21.14
C ASP A 305 -7.73 15.26 21.21
N MET A 306 -8.92 15.08 20.65
CA MET A 306 -9.94 16.13 20.55
C MET A 306 -11.36 15.58 20.66
N CYS A 307 -12.30 16.43 21.08
CA CYS A 307 -13.74 16.17 21.04
C CYS A 307 -14.39 16.84 19.81
N ILE A 308 -15.60 16.42 19.48
CA ILE A 308 -16.41 17.09 18.46
C ILE A 308 -16.59 18.58 18.84
N GLY A 309 -16.31 19.48 17.90
CA GLY A 309 -16.36 20.93 18.09
C GLY A 309 -15.04 21.56 18.55
N ASP A 310 -14.06 20.76 18.99
CA ASP A 310 -12.72 21.29 19.24
C ASP A 310 -12.07 21.74 17.94
N ASN A 311 -11.23 22.77 18.02
CA ASN A 311 -10.43 23.22 16.90
C ASN A 311 -8.95 22.98 17.15
N VAL A 312 -8.21 22.79 16.06
CA VAL A 312 -6.76 22.66 16.07
C VAL A 312 -6.15 23.33 14.85
N CYS A 313 -5.00 23.98 15.04
CA CYS A 313 -4.10 24.43 13.99
C CYS A 313 -2.67 24.09 14.39
N PHE A 314 -1.86 23.61 13.44
CA PHE A 314 -0.44 23.34 13.64
C PHE A 314 0.35 23.43 12.34
N ASP A 315 1.66 23.52 12.47
CA ASP A 315 2.62 23.55 11.38
C ASP A 315 3.46 22.27 11.33
N VAL A 316 3.67 21.77 10.12
CA VAL A 316 4.71 20.78 9.78
C VAL A 316 5.81 21.47 8.98
N VAL A 317 7.06 21.28 9.40
CA VAL A 317 8.22 21.91 8.76
C VAL A 317 9.17 20.85 8.24
N PHE A 318 9.35 20.82 6.92
CA PHE A 318 10.31 19.96 6.25
C PHE A 318 11.47 20.81 5.74
N ASN A 319 12.67 20.26 5.81
CA ASN A 319 13.88 20.89 5.31
C ASN A 319 14.71 19.90 4.49
N ASP A 320 15.51 20.42 3.58
CA ASP A 320 16.48 19.65 2.82
C ASP A 320 17.87 20.23 3.05
N ILE A 321 18.86 19.36 3.26
CA ILE A 321 20.25 19.78 3.43
C ILE A 321 20.81 20.44 2.15
N ASN A 322 20.22 20.11 1.00
CA ASN A 322 20.48 20.76 -0.26
C ASN A 322 19.70 22.09 -0.33
N THR A 323 20.34 23.18 0.09
CA THR A 323 19.66 24.50 0.20
C THR A 323 19.15 25.08 -1.11
N THR A 324 19.54 24.51 -2.26
CA THR A 324 19.07 24.90 -3.60
C THR A 324 17.75 24.23 -4.00
N ASP A 325 17.35 23.19 -3.27
CA ASP A 325 16.19 22.40 -3.62
C ASP A 325 14.92 23.14 -3.19
N SER A 326 13.85 22.93 -3.94
CA SER A 326 12.52 23.45 -3.63
C SER A 326 11.62 22.30 -3.23
N LEU A 327 10.99 22.46 -2.07
CA LEU A 327 10.14 21.45 -1.46
C LEU A 327 8.68 21.80 -1.66
N PHE A 328 7.87 20.77 -1.91
CA PHE A 328 6.43 20.87 -1.99
C PHE A 328 5.79 19.83 -1.07
N VAL A 329 4.77 20.23 -0.31
CA VAL A 329 4.11 19.34 0.65
C VAL A 329 2.72 18.97 0.13
N THR A 330 2.48 17.67 0.00
CA THR A 330 1.15 17.12 -0.22
C THR A 330 0.60 16.52 1.06
N GLN A 331 -0.73 16.42 1.17
CA GLN A 331 -1.39 15.82 2.33
C GLN A 331 -2.70 15.16 1.93
N ASN A 332 -3.17 14.22 2.74
CA ASN A 332 -4.48 13.56 2.60
C ASN A 332 -5.56 14.13 3.53
N GLY A 333 -5.19 14.88 4.56
CA GLY A 333 -6.09 15.37 5.62
C GLY A 333 -7.26 16.20 5.13
N THR A 334 -7.11 17.03 4.10
CA THR A 334 -8.25 17.82 3.55
C THR A 334 -9.29 16.96 2.82
N THR A 335 -8.89 15.76 2.42
CA THR A 335 -9.80 14.76 1.82
C THR A 335 -10.41 13.87 2.90
N LEU A 336 -9.61 13.47 3.90
CA LEU A 336 -10.06 12.61 5.01
C LEU A 336 -10.97 13.32 6.01
N LEU A 337 -10.68 14.59 6.28
CA LEU A 337 -11.33 15.38 7.32
C LEU A 337 -12.09 16.54 6.66
N PRO A 338 -13.38 16.36 6.36
CA PRO A 338 -14.18 17.40 5.73
C PRO A 338 -14.11 18.72 6.51
N GLY A 339 -13.85 19.82 5.78
CA GLY A 339 -13.70 21.15 6.35
C GLY A 339 -12.28 21.49 6.83
N ALA A 340 -11.33 20.55 6.79
CA ALA A 340 -9.93 20.86 7.05
C ALA A 340 -9.33 21.75 5.96
N THR A 341 -8.35 22.56 6.34
CA THR A 341 -7.64 23.46 5.43
C THR A 341 -6.15 23.22 5.52
N PHE A 342 -5.46 23.34 4.39
CA PHE A 342 -4.01 23.28 4.31
C PHE A 342 -3.45 24.44 3.47
N THR A 343 -2.43 25.10 3.99
CA THR A 343 -1.65 26.12 3.25
C THR A 343 -0.17 25.85 3.45
N GLN A 344 0.67 26.18 2.47
CA GLN A 344 2.12 26.08 2.62
C GLN A 344 2.85 27.36 2.22
N THR A 345 3.97 27.63 2.89
CA THR A 345 4.86 28.77 2.63
C THR A 345 6.32 28.34 2.67
N GLY A 346 7.21 29.14 2.08
CA GLY A 346 8.63 28.80 1.94
C GLY A 346 8.89 27.81 0.79
N SER A 347 10.17 27.47 0.62
CA SER A 347 10.64 26.53 -0.41
C SER A 347 11.65 25.53 0.16
N ASN A 348 12.59 25.97 0.99
CA ASN A 348 13.43 25.11 1.81
C ASN A 348 14.02 25.93 2.97
N PRO A 349 13.53 25.77 4.22
CA PRO A 349 12.46 24.87 4.62
C PRO A 349 11.09 25.26 4.03
N VAL A 350 10.22 24.28 3.88
CA VAL A 350 8.79 24.48 3.58
C VAL A 350 7.99 24.26 4.85
N THR A 351 7.05 25.17 5.13
CA THR A 351 6.14 25.08 6.27
C THR A 351 4.73 24.90 5.77
N GLY A 352 4.09 23.79 6.14
CA GLY A 352 2.68 23.51 5.88
C GLY A 352 1.85 23.72 7.14
N THR A 353 0.84 24.59 7.08
CA THR A 353 -0.12 24.85 8.15
C THR A 353 -1.38 24.06 7.88
N PHE A 354 -1.78 23.21 8.83
CA PHE A 354 -3.02 22.44 8.80
C PHE A 354 -3.94 22.89 9.92
N CYS A 355 -5.21 23.12 9.59
CA CYS A 355 -6.25 23.49 10.55
C CYS A 355 -7.50 22.65 10.34
N TRP A 356 -8.16 22.29 11.43
CA TRP A 356 -9.42 21.57 11.40
C TRP A 356 -10.28 21.84 12.64
N VAL A 357 -11.59 21.61 12.50
CA VAL A 357 -12.56 21.59 13.60
C VAL A 357 -13.19 20.21 13.63
N GLY A 358 -13.11 19.53 14.78
CA GLY A 358 -13.63 18.18 14.95
C GLY A 358 -15.11 18.09 14.60
N THR A 359 -15.46 17.21 13.67
CA THR A 359 -16.84 16.91 13.29
C THR A 359 -17.23 15.49 13.73
N GLY A 360 -18.52 15.23 13.89
CA GLY A 360 -19.01 13.89 14.22
C GLY A 360 -18.86 12.91 13.05
N GLY A 361 -18.84 11.61 13.36
CA GLY A 361 -18.67 10.54 12.37
C GLY A 361 -17.24 10.02 12.24
N PHE A 362 -16.34 10.43 13.11
CA PHE A 362 -14.96 9.96 13.16
C PHE A 362 -14.60 9.55 14.59
N SER A 363 -13.91 8.42 14.73
CA SER A 363 -13.28 7.94 15.96
C SER A 363 -11.76 8.15 15.93
N GLY A 364 -11.17 8.12 14.73
CA GLY A 364 -9.77 8.47 14.51
C GLY A 364 -9.43 8.68 13.05
N SER A 365 -8.25 9.22 12.78
CA SER A 365 -7.71 9.39 11.43
C SER A 365 -6.20 9.62 11.46
N VAL A 366 -5.47 9.10 10.47
CA VAL A 366 -4.04 9.42 10.28
C VAL A 366 -3.90 10.37 9.10
N VAL A 367 -3.48 11.61 9.40
CA VAL A 367 -3.14 12.59 8.37
C VAL A 367 -1.65 12.52 8.08
N THR A 368 -1.30 12.19 6.84
CA THR A 368 0.08 12.12 6.36
C THR A 368 0.40 13.34 5.51
N PHE A 369 1.53 13.97 5.81
CA PHE A 369 2.17 15.02 5.05
C PHE A 369 3.39 14.44 4.34
N VAL A 370 3.52 14.65 3.04
CA VAL A 370 4.65 14.16 2.23
C VAL A 370 5.32 15.35 1.59
N ALA A 371 6.58 15.59 1.97
CA ALA A 371 7.43 16.55 1.29
C ALA A 371 8.18 15.87 0.15
N GLN A 372 8.18 16.52 -1.01
CA GLN A 372 8.91 16.11 -2.20
C GLN A 372 9.81 17.24 -2.67
N ASP A 373 11.07 16.94 -2.99
CA ASP A 373 11.98 17.89 -3.62
C ASP A 373 11.81 17.92 -5.15
N ASN A 374 12.59 18.77 -5.81
CA ASN A 374 12.60 18.94 -7.26
C ASN A 374 13.81 18.25 -7.94
N ALA A 375 14.49 17.32 -7.26
CA ALA A 375 15.64 16.64 -7.83
C ALA A 375 15.23 15.55 -8.84
N CYS A 376 16.12 15.29 -9.81
CA CYS A 376 15.92 14.29 -10.86
C CYS A 376 17.16 13.39 -11.00
N PRO A 377 17.01 12.13 -11.47
CA PRO A 377 15.82 11.52 -12.08
C PRO A 377 14.75 11.03 -11.10
N ILE A 378 15.11 10.84 -9.83
CA ILE A 378 14.22 10.45 -8.74
C ILE A 378 14.15 11.62 -7.77
N SER A 379 12.95 12.15 -7.55
CA SER A 379 12.72 13.14 -6.49
C SER A 379 12.85 12.46 -5.13
N GLY A 380 13.53 13.11 -4.19
CA GLY A 380 13.52 12.69 -2.80
C GLY A 380 12.18 12.99 -2.16
N GLN A 381 11.73 12.07 -1.31
CA GLN A 381 10.47 12.18 -0.59
C GLN A 381 10.63 11.72 0.84
N SER A 382 9.91 12.38 1.74
CA SER A 382 9.80 11.95 3.13
C SER A 382 8.43 12.28 3.67
N ALA A 383 7.90 11.33 4.44
CA ALA A 383 6.58 11.43 5.03
C ALA A 383 6.65 11.72 6.53
N PHE A 384 5.63 12.40 7.02
CA PHE A 384 5.38 12.66 8.43
C PHE A 384 3.88 12.53 8.69
N ALA A 385 3.50 11.82 9.74
CA ALA A 385 2.11 11.57 10.06
C ALA A 385 1.71 12.17 11.41
N VAL A 386 0.45 12.57 11.48
CA VAL A 386 -0.21 13.06 12.69
C VAL A 386 -1.46 12.21 12.89
N ASN A 387 -1.55 11.57 14.05
CA ASN A 387 -2.71 10.78 14.43
C ASN A 387 -3.76 11.69 15.10
N PHE A 388 -5.02 11.52 14.74
CA PHE A 388 -6.15 12.18 15.38
C PHE A 388 -6.96 11.12 16.11
N ASN A 389 -7.15 11.30 17.41
CA ASN A 389 -8.10 10.54 18.21
C ASN A 389 -9.29 11.45 18.52
N ILE A 390 -10.49 11.02 18.13
CA ILE A 390 -11.67 11.86 18.19
C ILE A 390 -12.66 11.22 19.17
N GLY A 391 -12.74 11.84 20.35
CA GLY A 391 -13.66 11.43 21.40
C GLY A 391 -15.10 11.82 21.10
N THR A 392 -16.02 10.90 21.35
CA THR A 392 -17.43 11.20 21.54
C THR A 392 -17.59 11.61 23.01
N GLY A 393 -17.67 12.93 23.25
CA GLY A 393 -17.73 13.50 24.60
C GLY A 393 -18.94 13.08 25.45
#